data_AF-A0A938B9S5-F1
#
_entry.id   AF-A0A938B9S5-F1
#
_cell.length_a   1.000
_cell.length_b   1.000
_cell.length_c   1.000
_cell.angle_alpha   90.00
_cell.angle_beta   90.00
_cell.angle_gamma   90.00
#
_symmetry.space_group_name_H-M   'P 1'
#
loop_
_entity.id
_entity.type
_entity.pdbx_description
1 polymer ?
#
loop_
_entity_poly.entity_id
_entity_poly.type
_entity_poly.pdbx_seq_one_letter_code
_entity_poly.pdbx_strand_id
1 'polypeptide(L)'
;MSLFITDGKGKPLDDAEGQNWYHGSPLRLEILATGSSITRNRELALAFSHKPTLLEVADDGTISHNGKQNGYLYEIAEPVSLEDIHVHPKVKTIAPNDPWEWLTKRPFRLKLIQETTV
;
A
#
# COMPACT_ATOMS: atom_id res chain seq x y z
N MET A 1 14.47 16.97 -9.34
CA MET A 1 14.09 16.79 -7.92
C MET A 1 13.57 15.37 -7.79
N SER A 2 14.35 14.43 -7.24
CA SER A 2 13.83 13.09 -6.96
C SER A 2 12.78 13.20 -5.87
N LEU A 3 11.60 12.61 -6.06
CA LEU A 3 10.72 12.32 -4.93
C LEU A 3 11.46 11.32 -4.05
N PHE A 4 11.84 11.73 -2.83
CA PHE A 4 12.21 10.78 -1.79
C PHE A 4 10.91 10.11 -1.35
N ILE A 5 10.72 8.86 -1.73
CA ILE A 5 9.60 8.06 -1.24
C ILE A 5 10.20 7.19 -0.14
N THR A 6 9.63 7.19 1.06
CA THR A 6 10.08 6.37 2.18
C THR A 6 9.02 5.32 2.49
N ASP A 7 9.41 4.30 3.25
CA ASP A 7 8.53 3.21 3.65
C ASP A 7 7.46 3.60 4.69
N GLY A 8 7.43 4.84 5.19
CA GLY A 8 6.72 5.10 6.44
C GLY A 8 7.57 5.69 7.54
N LYS A 9 8.86 5.33 7.55
CA LYS A 9 9.74 5.45 8.71
C LYS A 9 11.00 6.24 8.38
N GLY A 10 10.94 7.07 7.32
CA GLY A 10 12.08 7.83 6.84
C GLY A 10 13.15 6.97 6.18
N LYS A 11 12.92 5.66 6.00
CA LYS A 11 13.83 4.79 5.24
C LYS A 11 13.61 5.02 3.75
N PRO A 12 14.59 5.57 3.03
CA PRO A 12 14.43 5.84 1.62
C PRO A 12 14.09 4.55 0.87
N LEU A 13 13.06 4.57 0.03
CA LEU A 13 12.71 3.51 -0.92
C LEU A 13 13.58 3.61 -2.19
N ASP A 14 14.72 4.29 -2.07
CA ASP A 14 15.78 4.53 -3.06
C ASP A 14 16.50 3.22 -3.39
N ASP A 15 15.76 2.26 -3.93
CA ASP A 15 16.25 1.37 -4.96
C ASP A 15 15.07 1.10 -5.90
N ALA A 16 15.15 1.64 -7.11
CA ALA A 16 14.10 1.53 -8.13
C ALA A 16 14.01 0.11 -8.70
N GLU A 17 14.94 -0.78 -8.34
CA GLU A 17 14.96 -2.18 -8.71
C GLU A 17 14.70 -3.05 -7.47
N GLY A 18 13.57 -3.78 -7.47
CA GLY A 18 13.34 -4.89 -6.52
C GLY A 18 12.38 -4.66 -5.36
N GLN A 19 11.74 -3.49 -5.23
CA GLN A 19 10.72 -3.28 -4.19
C GLN A 19 9.30 -3.56 -4.70
N ASN A 20 8.69 -4.60 -4.11
CA ASN A 20 7.35 -5.06 -4.43
C ASN A 20 6.29 -4.03 -4.00
N TRP A 21 5.22 -3.93 -4.77
CA TRP A 21 4.02 -3.17 -4.42
C TRP A 21 3.00 -4.10 -3.79
N TYR A 22 2.31 -3.62 -2.76
CA TYR A 22 1.37 -4.41 -1.99
C TYR A 22 -0.04 -3.84 -2.02
N HIS A 23 -1.00 -4.73 -1.87
CA HIS A 23 -2.41 -4.42 -1.68
C HIS A 23 -3.00 -5.30 -0.58
N GLY A 24 -3.78 -4.70 0.31
CA GLY A 24 -4.55 -5.41 1.31
C GLY A 24 -6.04 -5.36 0.97
N SER A 25 -6.71 -6.51 1.01
CA SER A 25 -8.16 -6.57 0.81
C SER A 25 -8.81 -7.62 1.70
N PRO A 26 -10.04 -7.38 2.19
CA PRO A 26 -10.86 -8.43 2.80
C PRO A 26 -11.38 -9.43 1.76
N LEU A 27 -11.21 -9.16 0.47
CA LEU A 27 -11.70 -9.99 -0.64
C LEU A 27 -10.56 -10.82 -1.24
N ARG A 28 -10.92 -12.02 -1.74
CA ARG A 28 -10.02 -12.82 -2.57
C ARG A 28 -9.99 -12.26 -3.99
N LEU A 29 -8.81 -11.84 -4.46
CA LEU A 29 -8.64 -11.11 -5.72
C LEU A 29 -7.54 -11.74 -6.58
N GLU A 30 -7.76 -11.81 -7.88
CA GLU A 30 -6.74 -12.13 -8.89
C GLU A 30 -6.28 -10.89 -9.66
N ILE A 31 -7.20 -9.94 -9.85
CA ILE A 31 -6.97 -8.67 -10.53
C ILE A 31 -7.35 -7.54 -9.58
N LEU A 32 -6.43 -6.59 -9.41
CA LEU A 32 -6.69 -5.31 -8.77
C LEU A 32 -7.34 -4.37 -9.78
N ALA A 33 -8.47 -3.77 -9.43
CA ALA A 33 -9.18 -2.83 -10.29
C ALA A 33 -8.46 -1.46 -10.35
N THR A 34 -8.63 -0.72 -11.44
CA THR A 34 -8.24 0.70 -11.53
C THR A 34 -8.85 1.51 -10.39
N GLY A 35 -8.10 2.47 -9.85
CA GLY A 35 -8.52 3.31 -8.73
C GLY A 35 -8.40 2.62 -7.38
N SER A 36 -7.76 1.44 -7.31
CA SER A 36 -7.44 0.79 -6.04
C SER A 36 -6.15 1.32 -5.44
N SER A 37 -6.06 1.32 -4.12
CA SER A 37 -4.88 1.71 -3.36
C SER A 37 -3.79 0.63 -3.35
N ILE A 38 -2.55 1.05 -3.52
CA ILE A 38 -1.35 0.25 -3.34
C ILE A 38 -0.31 1.01 -2.52
N THR A 39 0.61 0.28 -1.91
CA THR A 39 1.68 0.85 -1.09
C THR A 39 2.95 0.00 -1.20
N ARG A 40 4.11 0.61 -1.00
CA ARG A 40 5.38 -0.11 -0.81
C ARG A 40 5.59 -0.55 0.65
N ASN A 41 4.76 -0.05 1.58
CA ASN A 41 4.77 -0.49 2.96
C ASN A 41 3.89 -1.74 3.13
N ARG A 42 4.53 -2.90 3.29
CA ARG A 42 3.84 -4.18 3.48
C ARG A 42 2.96 -4.20 4.72
N GLU A 43 3.39 -3.60 5.83
CA GLU A 43 2.63 -3.54 7.09
C GLU A 43 1.37 -2.68 6.94
N LEU A 44 1.46 -1.59 6.17
CA LEU A 44 0.32 -0.74 5.86
C LEU A 44 -0.71 -1.48 5.00
N ALA A 45 -0.25 -2.20 3.96
CA ALA A 45 -1.12 -3.06 3.17
C ALA A 45 -1.77 -4.15 4.03
N LEU A 46 -1.00 -4.77 4.95
CA LEU A 46 -1.53 -5.76 5.87
C LEU A 46 -2.66 -5.18 6.73
N ALA A 47 -2.45 -4.01 7.33
CA ALA A 47 -3.48 -3.32 8.12
C ALA A 47 -4.74 -3.01 7.30
N PHE A 48 -4.59 -2.54 6.06
CA PHE A 48 -5.71 -2.30 5.16
C PHE A 48 -6.47 -3.57 4.76
N SER A 49 -5.83 -4.75 4.78
CA SER A 49 -6.50 -6.02 4.48
C SER A 49 -7.69 -6.30 5.40
N HIS A 50 -7.68 -5.72 6.60
CA HIS A 50 -8.73 -5.89 7.62
C HIS A 50 -9.91 -4.92 7.49
N LYS A 51 -9.95 -4.13 6.40
CA LYS A 51 -10.96 -3.10 6.12
C LYS A 51 -11.19 -2.13 7.30
N PRO A 52 -10.14 -1.48 7.82
CA PRO A 52 -10.30 -0.52 8.90
C PRO A 52 -11.09 0.71 8.45
N THR A 53 -11.79 1.33 9.39
CA THR A 53 -12.32 2.70 9.22
C THR A 53 -11.38 3.73 9.83
N LEU A 54 -10.47 3.29 10.72
CA LEU A 54 -9.42 4.09 11.34
C LEU A 54 -8.12 3.28 11.35
N LEU A 55 -7.05 3.92 10.91
CA LEU A 55 -5.68 3.42 10.95
C LEU A 55 -4.80 4.55 11.45
N GLU A 56 -3.92 4.24 12.40
CA GLU A 56 -2.95 5.17 12.96
C GLU A 56 -1.55 4.63 12.72
N VAL A 57 -0.61 5.54 12.47
CA VAL A 57 0.81 5.23 12.39
C VAL A 57 1.49 6.08 13.45
N ALA A 58 2.10 5.44 14.44
CA ALA A 58 2.87 6.11 15.47
C ALA A 58 4.24 6.58 14.93
N ASP A 59 4.92 7.46 15.67
CA ASP A 59 6.21 8.02 15.27
C ASP A 59 7.32 6.95 15.11
N ASP A 60 7.20 5.82 15.82
CA ASP A 60 8.10 4.66 15.68
C ASP A 60 7.74 3.74 14.50
N GLY A 61 6.71 4.11 13.74
CA GLY A 61 6.20 3.35 12.61
C GLY A 61 5.31 2.18 12.98
N THR A 62 4.90 2.05 14.25
CA THR A 62 3.89 1.08 14.66
C THR A 62 2.55 1.42 14.02
N ILE A 63 1.94 0.44 13.35
CA ILE A 63 0.64 0.58 12.71
C ILE A 63 -0.44 -0.07 13.58
N SER A 64 -1.45 0.70 13.95
CA SER A 64 -2.64 0.21 14.65
C SER A 64 -3.88 0.46 13.79
N HIS A 65 -4.88 -0.42 13.89
CA HIS A 65 -6.12 -0.26 13.13
C HIS A 65 -7.31 -0.87 13.83
N ASN A 66 -8.51 -0.38 13.49
CA ASN A 66 -9.77 -0.89 14.05
C ASN A 66 -10.49 -1.92 13.17
N GLY A 67 -9.88 -2.35 12.06
CA GLY A 67 -10.42 -3.39 11.17
C GLY A 67 -10.79 -4.67 11.94
N LYS A 68 -11.81 -5.39 11.47
CA LYS A 68 -12.33 -6.61 12.13
C LYS A 68 -12.54 -7.79 11.18
N GLN A 69 -12.22 -7.60 9.89
CA GLN A 69 -12.37 -8.64 8.89
C GLN A 69 -11.05 -9.38 8.73
N ASN A 70 -11.08 -10.69 8.62
CA ASN A 70 -9.96 -11.42 8.04
C ASN A 70 -9.74 -10.93 6.61
N GLY A 71 -8.51 -11.04 6.12
CA GLY A 71 -8.17 -10.49 4.82
C GLY A 71 -7.09 -11.27 4.12
N TYR A 72 -6.57 -10.62 3.09
CA TYR A 72 -5.59 -11.15 2.19
C TYR A 72 -4.59 -10.05 1.87
N LEU A 73 -3.32 -10.41 1.91
CA LEU A 73 -2.22 -9.57 1.48
C LEU A 73 -1.71 -10.05 0.14
N TYR A 74 -1.62 -9.11 -0.80
CA TYR A 74 -1.16 -9.35 -2.16
C TYR A 74 0.07 -8.54 -2.48
N GLU A 75 0.83 -9.05 -3.44
CA GLU A 75 1.86 -8.33 -4.18
C GLU A 75 1.39 -8.12 -5.62
N ILE A 76 1.73 -6.99 -6.21
CA ILE A 76 1.50 -6.72 -7.63
C ILE A 76 2.45 -7.62 -8.44
N ALA A 77 1.89 -8.52 -9.25
CA ALA A 77 2.62 -9.58 -9.94
C ALA A 77 3.28 -9.12 -11.27
N GLU A 78 3.44 -7.82 -11.47
CA GLU A 78 3.95 -7.21 -12.69
C GLU A 78 4.57 -5.84 -12.38
N PRO A 79 5.41 -5.27 -13.27
CA PRO A 79 6.03 -3.96 -13.04
C PRO A 79 5.00 -2.83 -12.90
N VAL A 80 5.25 -1.92 -11.96
CA VAL A 80 4.47 -0.70 -11.75
C VAL A 80 5.36 0.50 -12.06
N SER A 81 4.94 1.32 -13.03
CA SER A 81 5.60 2.58 -13.37
C SER A 81 4.91 3.78 -12.72
N LEU A 82 5.57 4.95 -12.74
CA LEU A 82 4.96 6.20 -12.28
C LEU A 82 3.78 6.65 -13.16
N GLU A 83 3.72 6.19 -14.41
CA GLU A 83 2.58 6.48 -15.30
C GLU A 83 1.33 5.71 -14.85
N ASP A 84 1.52 4.52 -14.27
CA ASP A 84 0.42 3.66 -13.82
C ASP A 84 -0.23 4.11 -12.52
N ILE A 85 0.34 5.09 -11.81
CA ILE A 85 -0.12 5.47 -10.47
C ILE A 85 -0.19 6.98 -10.25
N HIS A 86 -0.93 7.41 -9.24
CA HIS A 86 -0.86 8.76 -8.71
C HIS A 86 -1.03 8.75 -7.19
N VAL A 87 -0.50 9.78 -6.52
CA VAL A 87 -0.62 9.90 -5.07
C VAL A 87 -2.10 9.87 -4.66
N HIS A 88 -2.42 9.09 -3.63
CA HIS A 88 -3.76 9.05 -3.06
C HIS A 88 -4.10 10.45 -2.50
N PRO A 89 -5.21 11.09 -2.93
CA PRO A 89 -5.49 12.49 -2.63
C PRO A 89 -5.64 12.78 -1.13
N LYS A 90 -6.02 11.77 -0.33
CA LYS A 90 -6.16 11.90 1.13
C LYS A 90 -4.84 11.79 1.90
N VAL A 91 -3.76 11.29 1.29
CA VAL A 91 -2.44 11.18 1.96
C VAL A 91 -1.66 12.49 1.92
N LYS A 92 -2.05 13.44 1.04
CA LYS A 92 -1.39 14.74 0.87
C LYS A 92 -1.33 15.59 2.15
N THR A 93 -2.13 15.29 3.18
CA THR A 93 -2.18 16.06 4.43
C THR A 93 -1.22 15.58 5.52
N ILE A 94 -0.67 14.36 5.43
CA ILE A 94 0.15 13.76 6.51
C ILE A 94 1.64 13.85 6.18
N ALA A 95 2.03 13.62 4.92
CA ALA A 95 3.42 13.67 4.48
C ALA A 95 3.50 14.12 3.00
N PRO A 96 3.45 15.43 2.70
CA PRO A 96 3.35 15.93 1.32
C PRO A 96 4.54 15.57 0.43
N ASN A 97 5.70 15.29 1.03
CA ASN A 97 6.92 14.89 0.33
C ASN A 97 7.19 13.38 0.39
N ASP A 98 6.33 12.61 1.07
CA ASP A 98 6.54 11.18 1.27
C ASP A 98 5.20 10.41 1.28
N PRO A 99 4.61 10.19 0.10
CA PRO A 99 3.32 9.53 -0.02
C PRO A 99 3.43 8.00 0.17
N TRP A 100 2.77 7.48 1.19
CA TRP A 100 2.75 6.04 1.49
C TRP A 100 1.63 5.26 0.79
N GLU A 101 0.69 5.96 0.15
CA GLU A 101 -0.44 5.35 -0.56
C GLU A 101 -0.62 5.96 -1.95
N TRP A 102 -0.82 5.09 -2.93
CA TRP A 102 -0.94 5.43 -4.34
C TRP A 102 -2.18 4.78 -4.92
N LEU A 103 -2.85 5.45 -5.84
CA LEU A 103 -3.98 4.92 -6.60
C LEU A 103 -3.52 4.47 -7.97
N THR A 104 -4.00 3.30 -8.37
CA THR A 104 -3.75 2.70 -9.69
C THR A 104 -4.56 3.40 -10.79
N LYS A 105 -3.96 3.61 -11.96
CA LYS A 105 -4.60 4.15 -13.18
C LYS A 105 -5.01 3.07 -14.17
N ARG A 106 -4.59 1.82 -13.93
CA ARG A 106 -4.96 0.64 -14.71
C ARG A 106 -5.10 -0.58 -13.79
N PRO A 107 -5.70 -1.68 -14.27
CA PRO A 107 -5.74 -2.93 -13.53
C PRO A 107 -4.35 -3.59 -13.43
N PHE A 108 -4.17 -4.42 -12.40
CA PHE A 108 -2.93 -5.16 -12.14
C PHE A 108 -3.21 -6.60 -11.74
N ARG A 109 -2.36 -7.53 -12.18
CA ARG A 109 -2.36 -8.90 -11.65
C ARG A 109 -1.85 -8.94 -10.23
N LEU A 110 -2.49 -9.76 -9.40
CA LEU A 110 -2.11 -9.96 -8.02
C LEU A 110 -1.52 -11.35 -7.82
N LYS A 111 -0.51 -11.41 -6.96
CA LYS A 111 0.01 -12.64 -6.37
C LYS A 111 -0.39 -12.63 -4.90
N LEU A 112 -1.20 -13.59 -4.49
CA LEU A 112 -1.54 -13.78 -3.07
C LEU A 112 -0.26 -14.17 -2.31
N ILE A 113 0.04 -13.42 -1.24
CA ILE A 113 1.17 -13.71 -0.36
C ILE A 113 0.70 -14.42 0.91
N GLN A 114 -0.40 -13.94 1.49
CA GLN A 114 -0.80 -14.35 2.83
C GLN A 114 -2.31 -14.15 3.05
N GLU A 115 -2.95 -15.11 3.73
CA GLU A 115 -4.25 -14.92 4.38
C GLU A 115 -4.02 -14.34 5.79
N THR A 116 -4.83 -13.38 6.18
CA THR A 116 -4.60 -12.54 7.37
C THR A 116 -5.76 -12.66 8.33
N THR A 117 -5.46 -12.72 9.63
CA THR A 117 -6.44 -12.73 10.71
C THR A 117 -6.18 -11.54 11.63
N VAL A 118 -7.24 -10.98 12.20
CA VAL A 118 -7.19 -9.85 13.13
C VAL A 118 -7.30 -10.29 14.59
#